data_AF-A0A0P9IQ87-F1
#
_entry.id   AF-A0A0P9IQ87-F1
#
_cell.length_a   1.000
_cell.length_b   1.000
_cell.length_c   1.000
_cell.angle_alpha   90.00
_cell.angle_beta   90.00
_cell.angle_gamma   90.00
#
_symmetry.space_group_name_H-M   'P 1'
#
loop_
_entity.id
_entity.type
_entity.pdbx_description
1 polymer ?
#
loop_
_entity_poly.entity_id
_entity_poly.type
_entity_poly.pdbx_seq_one_letter_code
_entity_poly.pdbx_strand_id
1 'polypeptide(L)' 'MPKNAHNVYHGFVGLANNPQSSPQMKAYAESQMAQTSNQFHGAHGSAHNPSTSAQGKAAAESKMQATQPDAWKNR' A
#
# COMPACT_ATOMS: atom_id res chain seq x y z
N MET A 1 -3.29 0.92 18.37
CA MET A 1 -3.14 -0.07 17.27
C MET A 1 -2.53 0.65 16.07
N PRO A 2 -1.35 0.26 15.57
CA PRO A 2 -0.80 0.85 14.35
C PRO A 2 -1.71 0.48 13.16
N LYS A 3 -2.04 1.44 12.29
CA LYS A 3 -2.82 1.19 11.07
C LYS A 3 -1.87 0.61 10.02
N ASN A 4 -2.13 -0.59 9.50
CA ASN A 4 -1.42 -1.11 8.33
C ASN A 4 -1.55 -0.15 7.12
N ALA A 5 -0.62 -0.21 6.16
CA ALA A 5 -0.64 0.73 5.04
C ALA A 5 -1.88 0.55 4.14
N HIS A 6 -2.54 -0.60 4.19
CA HIS A 6 -3.84 -0.82 3.56
C HIS A 6 -4.95 0.07 4.18
N ASN A 7 -5.08 0.09 5.51
CA ASN A 7 -6.03 0.96 6.22
C ASN A 7 -5.68 2.44 6.04
N VAL A 8 -4.38 2.76 5.97
CA VAL A 8 -3.92 4.12 5.69
C VAL A 8 -4.31 4.53 4.26
N TYR A 9 -4.11 3.65 3.26
CA TYR A 9 -4.53 3.85 1.88
C TYR A 9 -6.05 4.04 1.77
N HIS A 10 -6.85 3.15 2.38
CA HIS A 10 -8.33 3.28 2.41
C HIS A 10 -8.79 4.56 3.11
N GLY A 11 -8.09 4.98 4.17
CA GLY A 11 -8.35 6.26 4.85
C GLY A 11 -8.12 7.45 3.92
N PHE A 12 -7.06 7.41 3.10
CA PHE A 12 -6.80 8.43 2.10
C PHE A 12 -7.79 8.37 0.92
N VAL A 13 -8.20 7.18 0.47
CA VAL A 13 -9.28 7.02 -0.52
C VAL A 13 -10.58 7.64 -0.02
N GLY A 14 -10.91 7.43 1.26
CA GLY A 14 -12.04 8.08 1.92
C GLY A 14 -11.92 9.60 1.93
N LEU A 15 -10.74 10.14 2.26
CA LEU A 15 -10.46 11.58 2.24
C LEU A 15 -10.52 12.19 0.83
N ALA A 16 -10.00 11.50 -0.18
CA ALA A 16 -10.00 11.97 -1.57
C ALA A 16 -11.42 12.02 -2.16
N ASN A 17 -12.23 11.00 -1.87
CA ASN A 17 -13.60 10.89 -2.37
C ASN A 17 -14.64 11.61 -1.50
N ASN A 18 -14.27 12.08 -0.31
CA ASN A 18 -15.20 12.78 0.57
C ASN A 18 -15.57 14.16 -0.03
N PRO A 19 -16.87 14.42 -0.30
CA PRO A 19 -17.31 15.69 -0.85
C PRO A 19 -17.11 16.89 0.12
N GLN A 20 -16.99 16.63 1.42
CA GLN A 20 -16.73 17.65 2.45
C GLN A 20 -15.24 17.96 2.63
N SER A 21 -14.34 17.19 2.02
CA SER A 21 -12.90 17.43 2.09
C SER A 21 -12.50 18.57 1.16
N SER A 22 -11.67 19.49 1.67
CA SER A 22 -11.13 20.59 0.87
C SER A 22 -10.25 20.08 -0.27
N PRO A 23 -10.10 20.84 -1.37
CA PRO A 23 -9.22 20.47 -2.48
C PRO A 23 -7.79 20.13 -2.04
N GLN A 24 -7.24 20.85 -1.06
CA GLN A 24 -5.91 20.57 -0.52
C GLN A 24 -5.84 19.24 0.23
N MET A 25 -6.89 18.89 0.99
CA MET A 25 -6.97 17.59 1.66
C MET A 25 -7.05 16.43 0.67
N LYS A 26 -7.77 16.62 -0.44
CA LYS A 26 -7.85 15.64 -1.52
C LYS A 26 -6.51 15.43 -2.20
N ALA A 27 -5.82 16.50 -2.59
CA ALA A 27 -4.49 16.43 -3.19
C ALA A 27 -3.44 15.80 -2.26
N TYR A 28 -3.51 16.09 -0.96
CA TYR A 28 -2.66 15.45 0.05
C TYR A 28 -2.94 13.95 0.15
N ALA A 29 -4.21 13.56 0.19
CA ALA A 29 -4.62 12.17 0.26
C ALA A 29 -4.19 11.38 -1.00
N GLU A 30 -4.37 11.95 -2.19
CA GLU A 30 -3.90 11.37 -3.46
C GLU A 30 -2.38 11.19 -3.50
N SER A 31 -1.62 12.16 -3.00
CA SER A 31 -0.15 12.08 -2.92
C SER A 31 0.31 10.96 -1.98
N GLN A 32 -0.33 10.84 -0.82
CA GLN A 32 -0.01 9.78 0.14
C GLN A 32 -0.46 8.39 -0.36
N MET A 33 -1.59 8.33 -1.08
CA MET A 33 -2.02 7.12 -1.79
C MET A 33 -0.99 6.67 -2.82
N ALA A 34 -0.46 7.58 -3.64
CA ALA A 34 0.54 7.25 -4.65
C ALA A 34 1.82 6.68 -4.02
N GLN A 35 2.31 7.28 -2.92
CA GLN A 35 3.49 6.77 -2.20
C GLN A 35 3.26 5.36 -1.63
N THR A 36 2.10 5.16 -1.00
CA THR A 36 1.75 3.88 -0.38
C THR A 36 1.51 2.80 -1.43
N SER A 37 0.84 3.17 -2.52
CA SER A 37 0.49 2.31 -3.65
C SER A 37 1.72 1.88 -4.44
N ASN A 38 2.66 2.79 -4.72
CA ASN A 38 3.85 2.46 -5.53
C ASN A 38 4.77 1.45 -4.84
N GLN A 39 4.95 1.56 -3.52
CA GLN A 39 5.77 0.61 -2.76
C GLN A 39 5.12 -0.78 -2.70
N PHE A 40 3.79 -0.82 -2.57
CA PHE A 40 3.04 -2.08 -2.56
C PHE A 40 2.98 -2.73 -3.95
N HIS A 41 2.61 -1.99 -5.01
CA HIS A 41 2.46 -2.54 -6.36
C HIS A 41 3.77 -3.04 -6.96
N GLY A 42 4.89 -2.33 -6.75
CA GLY A 42 6.19 -2.78 -7.25
C GLY A 42 6.63 -4.11 -6.61
N ALA A 43 6.37 -4.26 -5.31
CA ALA A 43 6.65 -5.50 -4.59
C ALA A 43 5.63 -6.61 -4.96
N HIS A 44 4.34 -6.30 -5.07
CA HIS A 44 3.31 -7.24 -5.48
C HIS A 44 3.56 -7.81 -6.89
N GLY A 45 3.91 -6.96 -7.85
CA GLY A 45 4.30 -7.38 -9.20
C GLY A 45 5.52 -8.30 -9.17
N SER A 46 6.54 -7.97 -8.38
CA SER A 46 7.75 -8.79 -8.26
C SER A 46 7.48 -10.15 -7.58
N ALA A 47 6.62 -10.20 -6.56
CA ALA A 47 6.27 -11.43 -5.84
C ALA A 47 5.48 -12.42 -6.71
N HIS A 48 4.55 -11.92 -7.53
CA HIS A 48 3.70 -12.76 -8.39
C HIS A 48 4.24 -12.96 -9.81
N ASN A 49 5.28 -12.24 -10.21
CA ASN A 49 5.87 -12.42 -11.53
C ASN A 49 6.58 -13.79 -11.64
N PRO A 50 6.20 -14.66 -12.59
CA PRO A 50 6.81 -15.98 -12.76
C PRO A 50 8.29 -15.93 -13.16
N SER A 51 8.77 -14.83 -13.73
CA SER A 51 10.19 -14.65 -14.10
C SER A 51 11.07 -14.07 -12.98
N THR A 52 10.49 -13.66 -11.85
CA THR A 52 11.27 -13.22 -10.69
C THR A 52 11.89 -14.42 -9.98
N SER A 53 13.19 -14.34 -9.65
CA SER A 53 13.89 -15.37 -8.87
C SER A 53 13.25 -15.59 -7.49
N ALA A 54 13.44 -16.77 -6.90
CA ALA A 54 12.89 -17.09 -5.57
C ALA A 54 13.33 -16.08 -4.49
N GLN A 55 14.58 -15.61 -4.55
CA GLN A 55 15.10 -14.56 -3.66
C GLN A 55 14.43 -13.21 -3.90
N GLY A 56 14.19 -12.85 -5.16
CA GLY A 56 13.46 -11.62 -5.51
C GLY A 56 12.02 -11.65 -5.02
N LYS A 57 11.36 -12.82 -5.10
CA LYS A 57 10.01 -13.02 -4.55
C LYS A 57 10.00 -12.89 -3.03
N ALA A 58 10.91 -13.55 -2.32
CA ALA A 58 11.00 -13.46 -0.86
C ALA A 58 11.29 -12.01 -0.38
N ALA A 59 12.17 -11.28 -1.08
CA ALA A 59 12.45 -9.88 -0.77
C ALA A 59 11.22 -8.98 -1.04
N ALA A 60 10.46 -9.27 -2.10
CA ALA A 60 9.23 -8.57 -2.43
C ALA A 60 8.11 -8.86 -1.42
N GLU A 61 7.93 -10.12 -1.03
CA GLU A 61 6.99 -10.53 0.03
C GLU A 61 7.34 -9.87 1.37
N SER A 62 8.62 -9.81 1.73
CA SER A 62 9.08 -9.11 2.94
C SER A 62 8.77 -7.60 2.90
N LYS A 63 8.97 -6.94 1.75
CA LYS A 63 8.57 -5.53 1.55
C LYS A 63 7.06 -5.35 1.63
N MET A 64 6.28 -6.26 1.05
CA MET A 64 4.82 -6.24 1.16
C MET A 64 4.38 -6.41 2.61
N GLN A 65 5.00 -7.31 3.36
CA GLN A 65 4.72 -7.55 4.78
C GLN A 65 5.06 -6.32 5.64
N ALA A 66 6.15 -5.62 5.34
CA ALA A 66 6.48 -4.35 5.99
C ALA A 66 5.45 -3.25 5.73
N THR A 67 4.91 -3.18 4.50
CA THR A 67 3.84 -2.22 4.18
C THR A 67 2.47 -2.67 4.71
N GLN A 68 2.19 -3.96 4.79
CA GLN A 68 0.90 -4.50 5.24
C GLN A 68 1.03 -5.55 6.36
N PRO A 69 1.54 -5.15 7.54
CA PRO A 69 1.81 -6.10 8.62
C PRO A 69 0.54 -6.80 9.10
N ASP A 70 -0.60 -6.11 9.19
CA ASP A 70 -1.84 -6.76 9.66
C ASP A 70 -2.50 -7.66 8.61
N ALA A 71 -2.27 -7.44 7.31
CA ALA A 71 -2.79 -8.34 6.27
C ALA A 71 -2.09 -9.71 6.29
N TRP A 72 -0.86 -9.75 6.81
CA TRP A 72 -0.06 -10.96 6.97
C TRP A 72 -0.15 -11.61 8.35
N LYS A 73 -0.69 -10.92 9.37
CA LYS A 73 -0.93 -11.52 10.70
C LYS A 73 -2.03 -12.59 10.69
N ASN A 74 -2.90 -12.58 9.68
CA ASN A 74 -4.01 -13.52 9.54
C ASN A 74 -3.80 -14.53 8.40
N ARG A 75 -2.55 -14.74 7.96
CA ARG A 75 -2.20 -15.74 6.93
C ARG A 75 -1.76 -17.06 7.56
#